data_AF-A0A523TU30-F1
#
_entry.id   AF-A0A523TU30-F1
#
_cell.length_a   1.000
_cell.length_b   1.000
_cell.length_c   1.000
_cell.angle_alpha   90.00
_cell.angle_beta   90.00
_cell.angle_gamma   90.00
#
_symmetry.space_group_name_H-M   'P 1'
#
loop_
_entity.id
_entity.type
_entity.pdbx_description
1 polymer ?
#
loop_
_entity_poly.entity_id
_entity_poly.type
_entity_poly.pdbx_seq_one_letter_code
_entity_poly.pdbx_strand_id
1 'polypeptide(L)'
;MKKNNALGAFLAFLGIVAGILSLYFLADTYNTVIHTHFAAGQWEESNTVRIVYAVLGWLGIAAGGISAAVLWGFLKKQSWAWFWGAVAATILLLAGFFPMIPAADSGLPTPTLWVFILGAIMWFGMLLIGDVNKKVIGLTFTAGLAYVLTFIDGVAPISKFQSTFQTAETFVQNSDTFWNGLYIMSQQVNWWGAAGWAIFIFAAIKQKSWAVPVGIFAATMSIIGGYPMGIHNVFEVNRFSMFLPAPILSTILLVILCLPNTQKLITNQD
;
A
#
# COMPACT_ATOMS: atom_id res chain seq x y z
N MET A 1 19.23 -14.63 -12.00
CA MET A 1 20.01 -13.81 -11.03
C MET A 1 21.32 -13.41 -11.68
N LYS A 2 21.50 -12.12 -11.95
CA LYS A 2 22.82 -11.59 -12.31
C LYS A 2 23.71 -11.74 -11.08
N LYS A 3 24.98 -12.14 -11.23
CA LYS A 3 25.93 -12.46 -10.13
C LYS A 3 26.31 -11.24 -9.24
N ASN A 4 25.43 -10.26 -9.05
CA ASN A 4 25.71 -9.01 -8.36
C ASN A 4 25.30 -9.03 -6.88
N ASN A 5 25.89 -9.96 -6.12
CA ASN A 5 25.61 -10.12 -4.69
C ASN A 5 26.05 -8.91 -3.85
N ALA A 6 27.10 -8.19 -4.28
CA ALA A 6 27.58 -6.99 -3.58
C ALA A 6 26.55 -5.85 -3.64
N LEU A 7 25.99 -5.57 -4.82
CA LEU A 7 24.90 -4.62 -4.97
C LEU A 7 23.67 -5.05 -4.16
N GLY A 8 23.31 -6.34 -4.21
CA GLY A 8 22.20 -6.87 -3.42
C GLY A 8 22.37 -6.68 -1.91
N ALA A 9 23.58 -6.94 -1.39
CA ALA A 9 23.91 -6.70 0.01
C ALA A 9 23.82 -5.22 0.37
N PHE A 10 24.33 -4.32 -0.48
CA PHE A 10 24.21 -2.88 -0.27
C PHE A 10 22.75 -2.42 -0.22
N LEU A 11 21.92 -2.85 -1.18
CA LEU A 11 20.50 -2.52 -1.19
C LEU A 11 19.75 -3.09 0.02
N ALA A 12 20.10 -4.29 0.47
CA ALA A 12 19.54 -4.88 1.68
C ALA A 12 19.91 -4.06 2.92
N PHE A 13 21.14 -3.55 3.01
CA PHE A 13 21.54 -2.63 4.07
C PHE A 13 20.71 -1.33 4.04
N LEU A 14 20.47 -0.75 2.86
CA LEU A 14 19.55 0.40 2.74
C LEU A 14 18.14 0.07 3.24
N GLY A 15 17.64 -1.15 2.99
CA GLY A 15 16.36 -1.61 3.53
C GLY A 15 16.32 -1.68 5.05
N ILE A 16 17.42 -2.10 5.70
CA ILE A 16 17.54 -2.08 7.17
C ILE A 16 17.47 -0.63 7.67
N VAL A 17 18.25 0.27 7.05
CA VAL A 17 18.24 1.70 7.40
C VAL A 17 16.85 2.29 7.21
N ALA A 18 16.17 2.01 6.10
CA ALA A 18 14.82 2.47 5.84
C ALA A 18 13.81 1.96 6.87
N GLY A 19 13.91 0.71 7.32
CA GLY A 19 13.06 0.16 8.38
C GLY A 19 13.28 0.83 9.73
N ILE A 20 14.53 1.13 10.09
CA ILE A 20 14.87 1.89 11.31
C ILE A 20 14.34 3.33 11.21
N LEU A 21 14.56 3.99 10.07
CA LEU A 21 14.04 5.33 9.80
C LEU A 21 12.51 5.36 9.85
N SER A 22 11.84 4.33 9.34
CA SER A 22 10.37 4.21 9.42
C SER A 22 9.90 4.22 10.87
N LEU A 23 10.53 3.44 11.74
CA LEU A 23 10.18 3.42 13.17
C LEU A 23 10.45 4.78 13.82
N TYR A 24 11.65 5.34 13.59
CA TYR A 24 12.04 6.61 14.19
C TYR A 24 11.13 7.76 13.75
N PHE A 25 10.96 7.97 12.44
CA PHE A 25 10.16 9.06 11.91
C PHE A 25 8.69 8.94 12.30
N LEU A 26 8.12 7.73 12.27
CA LEU A 26 6.73 7.56 12.69
C LEU A 26 6.58 7.82 14.18
N ALA A 27 7.50 7.37 15.03
CA ALA A 27 7.45 7.65 16.47
C ALA A 27 7.61 9.14 16.77
N ASP A 28 8.53 9.81 16.09
CA ASP A 28 8.82 11.25 16.25
C ASP A 28 7.63 12.13 15.83
N THR A 29 7.00 11.82 14.71
CA THR A 29 5.88 12.63 14.19
C THR A 29 4.52 12.22 14.73
N TYR A 30 4.37 11.03 15.34
CA TYR A 30 3.09 10.44 15.76
C TYR A 30 2.19 11.43 16.50
N ASN A 31 2.64 11.90 17.67
CA ASN A 31 1.85 12.80 18.51
C ASN A 31 1.67 14.17 17.86
N THR A 32 2.69 14.66 17.15
CA THR A 32 2.63 15.98 16.48
C THR A 32 1.54 16.02 15.42
N VAL A 33 1.46 15.01 14.55
CA VAL A 33 0.43 14.92 13.51
C VAL A 33 -0.96 14.77 14.15
N ILE A 34 -1.10 13.88 15.14
CA ILE A 34 -2.37 13.69 15.86
C ILE A 34 -2.84 14.98 16.53
N HIS A 35 -1.97 15.67 17.26
CA HIS A 35 -2.33 16.89 17.97
C HIS A 35 -2.69 18.02 17.02
N THR A 36 -2.05 18.09 15.84
CA THR A 36 -2.33 19.13 14.84
C THR A 36 -3.75 18.97 14.28
N HIS A 37 -4.14 17.77 13.87
CA HIS A 37 -5.50 17.49 13.43
C HIS A 37 -6.52 17.67 14.58
N PHE A 38 -6.17 17.26 15.79
CA PHE A 38 -7.06 17.39 16.95
C PHE A 38 -7.33 18.86 17.28
N ALA A 39 -6.29 19.70 17.27
CA ALA A 39 -6.41 21.14 17.50
C ALA A 39 -7.18 21.85 16.37
N ALA A 40 -7.17 21.31 15.16
CA ALA A 40 -7.97 21.79 14.03
C ALA A 40 -9.44 21.33 14.07
N GLY A 41 -9.86 20.57 15.10
CA GLY A 41 -11.21 20.01 15.21
C GLY A 41 -11.44 18.79 14.29
N GLN A 42 -10.39 18.23 13.70
CA GLN A 42 -10.42 17.05 12.83
C GLN A 42 -10.11 15.79 13.65
N TRP A 43 -10.98 15.49 14.62
CA TRP A 43 -10.79 14.36 15.54
C TRP A 43 -10.84 13.00 14.82
N GLU A 44 -11.57 12.90 13.72
CA GLU A 44 -11.66 11.71 12.86
C GLU A 44 -10.31 11.40 12.18
N GLU A 45 -9.64 12.43 11.66
CA GLU A 45 -8.33 12.25 11.04
C GLU A 45 -7.28 11.92 12.10
N SER A 46 -7.37 12.58 13.27
CA SER A 46 -6.52 12.28 14.42
C SER A 46 -6.60 10.81 14.85
N ASN A 47 -7.81 10.25 14.93
CA ASN A 47 -8.01 8.85 15.30
C ASN A 47 -7.60 7.89 14.19
N THR A 48 -7.81 8.26 12.93
CA THR A 48 -7.33 7.50 11.78
C THR A 48 -5.81 7.39 11.79
N VAL A 49 -5.10 8.50 12.01
CA VAL A 49 -3.63 8.55 12.15
C VAL A 49 -3.16 7.65 13.28
N ARG A 50 -3.81 7.68 14.46
CA ARG A 50 -3.46 6.82 15.60
C ARG A 50 -3.41 5.33 15.24
N ILE A 51 -4.38 4.87 14.46
CA ILE A 51 -4.47 3.46 14.06
C ILE A 51 -3.47 3.17 12.94
N VAL A 52 -3.47 3.99 11.89
CA VAL A 52 -2.76 3.68 10.65
C VAL A 52 -1.26 3.87 10.80
N TYR A 53 -0.78 4.88 11.54
CA TYR A 53 0.65 5.03 11.81
C TYR A 53 1.21 3.85 12.61
N ALA A 54 0.44 3.32 13.58
CA ALA A 54 0.87 2.15 14.34
C ALA A 54 1.03 0.91 13.44
N VAL A 55 0.06 0.66 12.56
CA VAL A 55 0.11 -0.45 11.58
C VAL A 55 1.31 -0.28 10.63
N LEU A 56 1.49 0.91 10.07
CA LEU A 56 2.58 1.18 9.13
C LEU A 56 3.96 1.18 9.80
N GLY A 57 4.04 1.59 11.07
CA GLY A 57 5.25 1.49 11.87
C GLY A 57 5.68 0.05 12.06
N TRP A 58 4.73 -0.84 12.40
CA TRP A 58 4.99 -2.27 12.51
C TRP A 58 5.42 -2.89 11.17
N LEU A 59 4.72 -2.56 10.08
CA LEU A 59 5.06 -3.04 8.74
C LEU A 59 6.45 -2.55 8.29
N GLY A 60 6.75 -1.27 8.49
CA GLY A 60 8.04 -0.68 8.12
C GLY A 60 9.22 -1.30 8.88
N ILE A 61 9.11 -1.47 10.19
CA ILE A 61 10.18 -2.10 10.98
C ILE A 61 10.32 -3.60 10.65
N ALA A 62 9.21 -4.30 10.41
CA ALA A 62 9.24 -5.68 9.95
C ALA A 62 9.94 -5.83 8.60
N ALA A 63 9.72 -4.89 7.67
CA ALA A 63 10.44 -4.86 6.40
C ALA A 63 11.95 -4.61 6.57
N GLY A 64 12.35 -3.81 7.56
CA GLY A 64 13.76 -3.70 7.98
C GLY A 64 14.32 -5.05 8.48
N GLY A 65 13.55 -5.80 9.27
CA GLY A 65 13.90 -7.15 9.71
C GLY A 65 14.04 -8.15 8.55
N ILE A 66 13.11 -8.12 7.58
CA ILE A 66 13.22 -8.92 6.35
C ILE A 66 14.49 -8.53 5.58
N SER A 67 14.80 -7.23 5.52
CA SER A 67 16.01 -6.74 4.84
C SER A 67 17.30 -7.25 5.48
N ALA A 68 17.33 -7.46 6.81
CA ALA A 68 18.45 -8.11 7.48
C ALA A 68 18.63 -9.58 7.06
N ALA A 69 17.52 -10.33 6.94
CA ALA A 69 17.57 -11.70 6.41
C ALA A 69 18.02 -11.73 4.93
N VAL A 70 17.57 -10.75 4.13
CA VAL A 70 17.98 -10.58 2.73
C VAL A 70 19.47 -10.27 2.61
N LEU A 71 20.02 -9.41 3.49
CA LEU A 71 21.45 -9.13 3.57
C LEU A 71 22.24 -10.40 3.81
N TRP A 72 21.85 -11.20 4.80
CA TRP A 72 22.46 -12.52 5.05
C TRP A 72 22.38 -13.41 3.79
N GLY A 73 21.22 -13.43 3.13
CA GLY A 73 21.02 -14.16 1.88
C GLY A 73 22.03 -13.78 0.81
N PHE A 74 22.24 -12.48 0.55
CA PHE A 74 23.23 -12.04 -0.44
C PHE A 74 24.68 -12.33 -0.02
N LEU A 75 25.02 -12.18 1.26
CA LEU A 75 26.34 -12.55 1.78
C LEU A 75 26.63 -14.05 1.62
N LYS A 76 25.59 -14.89 1.72
CA LYS A 76 25.64 -16.33 1.47
C LYS A 76 25.26 -16.73 0.04
N LYS A 77 25.21 -15.78 -0.89
CA LYS A 77 24.94 -15.98 -2.33
C LYS A 77 23.65 -16.76 -2.60
N GLN A 78 22.63 -16.56 -1.76
CA GLN A 78 21.35 -17.24 -1.84
C GLN A 78 20.47 -16.61 -2.92
N SER A 79 19.91 -17.44 -3.80
CA SER A 79 19.12 -16.99 -4.95
C SER A 79 17.73 -16.45 -4.58
N TRP A 80 17.24 -16.71 -3.38
CA TRP A 80 15.95 -16.20 -2.91
C TRP A 80 16.03 -14.75 -2.41
N ALA A 81 17.23 -14.24 -2.09
CA ALA A 81 17.45 -12.97 -1.40
C ALA A 81 16.81 -11.78 -2.15
N TRP A 82 16.99 -11.70 -3.47
CA TRP A 82 16.43 -10.62 -4.27
C TRP A 82 14.90 -10.53 -4.18
N PHE A 83 14.21 -11.67 -4.07
CA PHE A 83 12.76 -11.69 -4.03
C PHE A 83 12.24 -11.14 -2.71
N TRP A 84 12.79 -11.63 -1.60
CA TRP A 84 12.43 -11.11 -0.28
C TRP A 84 12.88 -9.66 -0.09
N GLY A 85 13.94 -9.24 -0.80
CA GLY A 85 14.30 -7.83 -0.92
C GLY A 85 13.22 -7.01 -1.62
N ALA A 86 12.65 -7.50 -2.73
CA ALA A 86 11.53 -6.83 -3.40
C ALA A 86 10.27 -6.79 -2.50
N VAL A 87 10.00 -7.86 -1.73
CA VAL A 87 8.90 -7.89 -0.74
C VAL A 87 9.09 -6.81 0.33
N ALA A 88 10.26 -6.75 0.96
CA ALA A 88 10.57 -5.73 1.96
C ALA A 88 10.46 -4.32 1.37
N ALA A 89 10.97 -4.11 0.16
CA ALA A 89 10.88 -2.84 -0.53
C ALA A 89 9.42 -2.42 -0.82
N THR A 90 8.55 -3.35 -1.23
CA THR A 90 7.11 -3.07 -1.42
C THR A 90 6.44 -2.60 -0.12
N ILE A 91 6.80 -3.20 1.01
CA ILE A 91 6.26 -2.80 2.32
C ILE A 91 6.79 -1.41 2.71
N LEU A 92 8.09 -1.14 2.52
CA LEU A 92 8.70 0.16 2.80
C LEU A 92 8.12 1.28 1.93
N LEU A 93 7.76 0.99 0.67
CA LEU A 93 7.08 1.93 -0.20
C LEU A 93 5.72 2.37 0.40
N LEU A 94 4.91 1.44 0.89
CA LEU A 94 3.65 1.80 1.55
C LEU A 94 3.90 2.56 2.86
N ALA A 95 4.78 2.02 3.72
CA ALA A 95 5.09 2.60 5.03
C ALA A 95 5.75 3.98 4.94
N GLY A 96 6.47 4.27 3.85
CA GLY A 96 7.04 5.59 3.59
C GLY A 96 6.01 6.57 3.02
N PHE A 97 5.20 6.12 2.07
CA PHE A 97 4.27 6.98 1.32
C PHE A 97 3.09 7.46 2.13
N PHE A 98 2.32 6.55 2.73
CA PHE A 98 1.05 6.92 3.36
C PHE A 98 1.22 7.95 4.48
N PRO A 99 2.20 7.82 5.41
CA PRO A 99 2.34 8.77 6.51
C PRO A 99 2.66 10.19 6.07
N MET A 100 3.20 10.39 4.86
CA MET A 100 3.41 11.71 4.30
C MET A 100 2.11 12.47 4.09
N ILE A 101 1.00 11.78 3.83
CA ILE A 101 -0.29 12.41 3.49
C ILE A 101 -0.86 13.23 4.65
N PRO A 102 -1.14 12.66 5.84
CA PRO A 102 -1.70 13.44 6.95
C PRO A 102 -0.70 14.49 7.48
N ALA A 103 0.61 14.22 7.43
CA ALA A 103 1.62 15.22 7.77
C ALA A 103 1.59 16.41 6.80
N ALA A 104 1.55 16.16 5.48
CA ALA A 104 1.49 17.22 4.47
C ALA A 104 0.18 18.01 4.51
N ASP A 105 -0.96 17.34 4.74
CA ASP A 105 -2.27 17.97 4.91
C ASP A 105 -2.28 18.94 6.10
N SER A 106 -1.54 18.59 7.17
CA SER A 106 -1.29 19.44 8.34
C SER A 106 -0.19 20.50 8.15
N GLY A 107 0.42 20.61 6.96
CA GLY A 107 1.55 21.52 6.72
C GLY A 107 2.83 21.17 7.47
N LEU A 108 2.95 19.93 7.96
CA LEU A 108 4.11 19.43 8.71
C LEU A 108 5.18 18.83 7.79
N PRO A 109 6.44 18.74 8.24
CA PRO A 109 7.48 18.02 7.52
C PRO A 109 7.12 16.54 7.27
N THR A 110 7.56 15.99 6.13
CA THR A 110 7.26 14.62 5.69
C THR A 110 8.52 13.73 5.65
N PRO A 111 9.17 13.46 6.80
CA PRO A 111 10.46 12.75 6.82
C PRO A 111 10.37 11.31 6.31
N THR A 112 9.19 10.69 6.34
CA THR A 112 8.96 9.34 5.78
C THR A 112 9.12 9.28 4.25
N LEU A 113 9.22 10.42 3.55
CA LEU A 113 9.64 10.48 2.16
C LEU A 113 10.98 9.79 1.92
N TRP A 114 11.92 9.88 2.87
CA TRP A 114 13.20 9.18 2.77
C TRP A 114 13.04 7.66 2.80
N VAL A 115 12.11 7.15 3.61
CA VAL A 115 11.77 5.72 3.65
C VAL A 115 11.21 5.28 2.29
N PHE A 116 10.31 6.08 1.70
CA PHE A 116 9.76 5.83 0.38
C PHE A 116 10.85 5.79 -0.71
N ILE A 117 11.74 6.79 -0.74
CA ILE A 117 12.83 6.87 -1.74
C ILE A 117 13.76 5.65 -1.62
N LEU A 118 14.18 5.29 -0.40
CA LEU A 118 15.02 4.12 -0.16
C LEU A 118 14.31 2.83 -0.57
N GLY A 119 13.02 2.71 -0.23
CA GLY A 119 12.16 1.61 -0.68
C GLY A 119 12.09 1.51 -2.20
N ALA A 120 11.95 2.63 -2.92
CA ALA A 120 11.91 2.67 -4.38
C ALA A 120 13.23 2.22 -5.02
N ILE A 121 14.35 2.76 -4.53
CA ILE A 121 15.70 2.37 -4.98
C ILE A 121 15.90 0.86 -4.77
N MET A 122 15.53 0.36 -3.60
CA MET A 122 15.62 -1.05 -3.28
C MET A 122 14.71 -1.90 -4.17
N TRP A 123 13.45 -1.48 -4.40
CA TRP A 123 12.50 -2.24 -5.20
C TRP A 123 13.00 -2.44 -6.63
N PHE A 124 13.35 -1.36 -7.34
CA PHE A 124 13.89 -1.47 -8.69
C PHE A 124 15.22 -2.22 -8.72
N GLY A 125 16.12 -1.95 -7.77
CA GLY A 125 17.41 -2.63 -7.68
C GLY A 125 17.27 -4.16 -7.51
N MET A 126 16.34 -4.61 -6.65
CA MET A 126 16.09 -6.03 -6.43
C MET A 126 15.51 -6.73 -7.66
N LEU A 127 14.62 -6.07 -8.41
CA LEU A 127 14.07 -6.62 -9.66
C LEU A 127 15.14 -6.72 -10.76
N LEU A 128 16.07 -5.75 -10.84
CA LEU A 128 17.20 -5.79 -11.76
C LEU A 128 18.18 -6.94 -11.43
N ILE A 129 18.45 -7.19 -10.15
CA ILE A 129 19.27 -8.32 -9.69
C ILE A 129 18.56 -9.66 -9.97
N GLY A 130 17.26 -9.69 -9.74
CA GLY A 130 16.37 -10.82 -10.03
C GLY A 130 16.26 -11.16 -11.52
N ASP A 131 16.65 -10.22 -12.40
CA ASP A 131 16.52 -10.30 -13.85
C ASP A 131 15.06 -10.42 -14.31
N VAL A 132 14.18 -9.65 -13.67
CA VAL A 132 12.75 -9.64 -13.96
C VAL A 132 12.50 -8.95 -15.31
N ASN A 133 11.61 -9.52 -16.13
CA ASN A 133 11.23 -8.97 -17.42
C ASN A 133 10.71 -7.52 -17.29
N LYS A 134 11.20 -6.59 -18.11
CA LYS A 134 10.84 -5.15 -18.04
C LYS A 134 9.33 -4.89 -18.17
N LYS A 135 8.61 -5.69 -18.97
CA LYS A 135 7.14 -5.56 -19.09
C LYS A 135 6.44 -6.02 -17.81
N VAL A 136 6.96 -7.06 -17.16
CA VAL A 136 6.46 -7.50 -15.84
C VAL A 136 6.74 -6.42 -14.80
N ILE A 137 7.93 -5.79 -14.80
CA ILE A 137 8.24 -4.66 -13.91
C ILE A 137 7.24 -3.51 -14.12
N GLY A 138 6.95 -3.13 -15.37
CA GLY A 138 5.96 -2.09 -15.67
C GLY A 138 4.56 -2.45 -15.19
N LEU A 139 4.11 -3.69 -15.41
CA LEU A 139 2.83 -4.17 -14.93
C LEU A 139 2.73 -4.17 -13.40
N THR A 140 3.74 -4.69 -12.71
CA THR A 140 3.74 -4.76 -11.24
C THR A 140 3.96 -3.40 -10.58
N PHE A 141 4.62 -2.46 -11.26
CA PHE A 141 4.69 -1.07 -10.81
C PHE A 141 3.31 -0.41 -10.85
N THR A 142 2.57 -0.56 -11.96
CA THR A 142 1.19 -0.05 -12.07
C THR A 142 0.25 -0.73 -11.07
N ALA A 143 0.40 -2.05 -10.86
CA ALA A 143 -0.32 -2.75 -9.79
C ALA A 143 0.10 -2.26 -8.39
N GLY A 144 1.33 -1.80 -8.21
CA GLY A 144 1.79 -1.13 -7.00
C GLY A 144 1.05 0.19 -6.72
N LEU A 145 0.70 0.95 -7.77
CA LEU A 145 -0.17 2.11 -7.63
C LEU A 145 -1.58 1.70 -7.18
N ALA A 146 -2.14 0.64 -7.79
CA ALA A 146 -3.44 0.10 -7.38
C ALA A 146 -3.40 -0.39 -5.93
N TYR A 147 -2.34 -1.09 -5.52
CA TYR A 147 -2.11 -1.51 -4.14
C TYR A 147 -2.19 -0.34 -3.14
N VAL A 148 -1.43 0.74 -3.38
CA VAL A 148 -1.37 1.89 -2.49
C VAL A 148 -2.70 2.64 -2.46
N LEU A 149 -3.31 2.87 -3.63
CA LEU A 149 -4.60 3.55 -3.72
C LEU A 149 -5.72 2.75 -3.04
N THR A 150 -5.75 1.44 -3.25
CA THR A 150 -6.71 0.55 -2.57
C THR A 150 -6.48 0.53 -1.06
N PHE A 151 -5.22 0.60 -0.59
CA PHE A 151 -4.95 0.73 0.84
C PHE A 151 -5.52 2.05 1.40
N ILE A 152 -5.32 3.17 0.70
CA ILE A 152 -5.87 4.49 1.06
C ILE A 152 -7.40 4.45 1.10
N ASP A 153 -8.04 3.81 0.12
CA ASP A 153 -9.50 3.60 0.10
C ASP A 153 -9.99 2.72 1.26
N GLY A 154 -9.12 1.94 1.89
CA GLY A 154 -9.44 1.26 3.14
C GLY A 154 -9.15 2.10 4.38
N VAL A 155 -8.34 3.14 4.29
CA VAL A 155 -8.11 4.08 5.42
C VAL A 155 -9.23 5.12 5.50
N ALA A 156 -9.59 5.73 4.38
CA ALA A 156 -10.57 6.82 4.32
C ALA A 156 -11.96 6.49 4.95
N PRO A 157 -12.49 5.26 4.88
CA PRO A 157 -13.74 4.90 5.55
C PRO A 157 -13.66 4.95 7.08
N ILE A 158 -12.46 4.81 7.67
CA ILE A 158 -12.25 4.95 9.13
C ILE A 158 -12.60 6.39 9.55
N SER A 159 -12.04 7.37 8.82
CA SER A 159 -12.28 8.79 9.04
C SER A 159 -13.75 9.15 8.74
N LYS A 160 -14.31 8.68 7.61
CA LYS A 160 -15.73 8.91 7.26
C LYS A 160 -16.71 8.36 8.30
N PHE A 161 -16.49 7.13 8.77
CA PHE A 161 -17.28 6.57 9.85
C PHE A 161 -17.22 7.47 11.09
N GLN A 162 -16.04 7.93 11.49
CA GLN A 162 -15.92 8.80 12.66
C GLN A 162 -16.54 10.19 12.45
N SER A 163 -16.49 10.74 11.23
CA SER A 163 -17.08 12.03 10.90
C SER A 163 -18.61 12.01 11.01
N THR A 164 -19.24 10.91 10.61
CA THR A 164 -20.69 10.76 10.60
C THR A 164 -21.23 10.30 11.97
N PHE A 165 -20.36 9.78 12.85
CA PHE A 165 -20.73 9.12 14.11
C PHE A 165 -19.83 9.54 15.28
N GLN A 166 -19.90 10.81 15.65
CA GLN A 166 -19.02 11.42 16.66
C GLN A 166 -19.42 11.09 18.11
N THR A 167 -20.71 10.83 18.36
CA THR A 167 -21.24 10.50 19.69
C THR A 167 -22.19 9.31 19.64
N ALA A 168 -22.36 8.63 20.78
CA ALA A 168 -23.33 7.54 20.92
C ALA A 168 -24.76 7.99 20.55
N GLU A 169 -25.11 9.24 20.84
CA GLU A 169 -26.41 9.81 20.48
C GLU A 169 -26.58 9.95 18.96
N THR A 170 -25.58 10.54 18.27
CA THR A 170 -25.59 10.64 16.80
C THR A 170 -25.58 9.28 16.12
N PHE A 171 -25.02 8.25 16.75
CA PHE A 171 -25.05 6.88 16.24
C PHE A 171 -26.45 6.25 16.30
N VAL A 172 -27.19 6.46 17.39
CA VAL A 172 -28.53 5.87 17.58
C VAL A 172 -29.60 6.58 16.76
N GLN A 173 -29.47 7.90 16.57
CA GLN A 173 -30.50 8.74 15.93
C GLN A 173 -30.28 8.96 14.42
N ASN A 174 -29.25 8.36 13.81
CA ASN A 174 -28.89 8.63 12.41
C ASN A 174 -29.87 7.98 11.41
N SER A 175 -30.22 8.70 10.35
CA SER A 175 -30.99 8.16 9.22
C SER A 175 -30.16 7.35 8.20
N ASP A 176 -28.85 7.58 8.12
CA ASP A 176 -27.91 6.96 7.16
C ASP A 176 -27.21 5.70 7.71
N THR A 177 -27.97 4.87 8.42
CA THR A 177 -27.47 3.63 9.05
C THR A 177 -26.90 2.61 8.05
N PHE A 178 -27.38 2.61 6.80
CA PHE A 178 -26.81 1.77 5.75
C PHE A 178 -25.37 2.16 5.41
N TRP A 179 -25.12 3.44 5.18
CA TRP A 179 -23.79 3.94 4.81
C TRP A 179 -22.79 3.82 5.96
N ASN A 180 -23.25 3.94 7.21
CA ASN A 180 -22.47 3.57 8.39
C ASN A 180 -21.86 2.16 8.26
N GLY A 181 -22.74 1.16 8.06
CA GLY A 181 -22.32 -0.23 7.92
C GLY A 181 -21.41 -0.39 6.72
N LEU A 182 -21.71 0.28 5.62
CA LEU A 182 -20.92 0.18 4.39
C LEU A 182 -19.52 0.80 4.54
N TYR A 183 -19.33 1.88 5.31
CA TYR A 183 -18.00 2.44 5.61
C TYR A 183 -17.10 1.41 6.30
N ILE A 184 -17.60 0.75 7.36
CA ILE A 184 -16.80 -0.25 8.10
C ILE A 184 -16.57 -1.53 7.28
N MET A 185 -17.59 -2.00 6.55
CA MET A 185 -17.45 -3.20 5.72
C MET A 185 -16.50 -2.96 4.54
N SER A 186 -16.60 -1.81 3.87
CA SER A 186 -15.73 -1.44 2.76
C SER A 186 -14.27 -1.25 3.17
N GLN A 187 -14.01 -0.77 4.41
CA GLN A 187 -12.66 -0.69 4.98
C GLN A 187 -11.91 -2.02 4.82
N GLN A 188 -12.52 -3.11 5.29
CA GLN A 188 -11.90 -4.43 5.25
C GLN A 188 -11.82 -4.97 3.83
N VAL A 189 -12.85 -4.77 3.01
CA VAL A 189 -12.85 -5.18 1.61
C VAL A 189 -11.68 -4.55 0.85
N ASN A 190 -11.46 -3.25 1.03
CA ASN A 190 -10.34 -2.54 0.41
C ASN A 190 -8.99 -3.04 0.94
N TRP A 191 -8.83 -3.24 2.25
CA TRP A 191 -7.56 -3.80 2.77
C TRP A 191 -7.26 -5.23 2.30
N TRP A 192 -8.29 -6.07 2.11
CA TRP A 192 -8.14 -7.36 1.44
C TRP A 192 -7.76 -7.22 -0.04
N GLY A 193 -8.33 -6.23 -0.75
CA GLY A 193 -7.92 -5.88 -2.10
C GLY A 193 -6.45 -5.43 -2.18
N ALA A 194 -6.00 -4.60 -1.25
CA ALA A 194 -4.62 -4.15 -1.15
C ALA A 194 -3.66 -5.33 -0.89
N ALA A 195 -4.00 -6.21 0.07
CA ALA A 195 -3.25 -7.44 0.31
C ALA A 195 -3.20 -8.32 -0.95
N GLY A 196 -4.33 -8.46 -1.66
CA GLY A 196 -4.41 -9.15 -2.95
C GLY A 196 -3.46 -8.55 -3.99
N TRP A 197 -3.40 -7.23 -4.13
CA TRP A 197 -2.50 -6.56 -5.06
C TRP A 197 -1.03 -6.78 -4.70
N ALA A 198 -0.67 -6.73 -3.41
CA ALA A 198 0.68 -7.04 -2.96
C ALA A 198 1.08 -8.48 -3.31
N ILE A 199 0.20 -9.45 -3.04
CA ILE A 199 0.43 -10.86 -3.38
C ILE A 199 0.52 -11.04 -4.90
N PHE A 200 -0.34 -10.38 -5.68
CA PHE A 200 -0.27 -10.38 -7.14
C PHE A 200 1.10 -9.91 -7.62
N ILE A 201 1.62 -8.80 -7.10
CA ILE A 201 2.94 -8.28 -7.45
C ILE A 201 4.00 -9.35 -7.23
N PHE A 202 4.01 -9.99 -6.05
CA PHE A 202 4.99 -11.02 -5.71
C PHE A 202 4.88 -12.27 -6.59
N ALA A 203 3.65 -12.69 -6.90
CA ALA A 203 3.38 -13.82 -7.77
C ALA A 203 3.81 -13.52 -9.22
N ALA A 204 3.52 -12.32 -9.72
CA ALA A 204 3.80 -11.88 -11.07
C ALA A 204 5.31 -11.69 -11.32
N ILE A 205 6.06 -11.10 -10.39
CA ILE A 205 7.54 -11.02 -10.52
C ILE A 205 8.21 -12.39 -10.48
N LYS A 206 7.55 -13.39 -9.91
CA LYS A 206 7.96 -14.81 -9.94
C LYS A 206 7.32 -15.61 -11.07
N GLN A 207 6.56 -14.94 -11.95
CA GLN A 207 5.84 -15.52 -13.09
C GLN A 207 5.04 -16.77 -12.72
N LYS A 208 4.30 -16.70 -11.61
CA LYS A 208 3.44 -17.80 -11.16
C LYS A 208 2.11 -17.78 -11.89
N SER A 209 1.65 -18.94 -12.34
CA SER A 209 0.36 -19.08 -13.05
C SER A 209 -0.84 -18.60 -12.23
N TRP A 210 -0.78 -18.79 -10.91
CA TRP A 210 -1.81 -18.33 -9.99
C TRP A 210 -1.78 -16.81 -9.72
N ALA A 211 -0.82 -16.06 -10.27
CA ALA A 211 -0.83 -14.60 -10.18
C ALA A 211 -2.08 -14.01 -10.82
N VAL A 212 -2.51 -14.51 -12.00
CA VAL A 212 -3.69 -14.00 -12.71
C VAL A 212 -4.95 -14.04 -11.84
N PRO A 213 -5.39 -15.19 -11.28
CA PRO A 213 -6.58 -15.22 -10.43
C PRO A 213 -6.46 -14.34 -9.17
N VAL A 214 -5.26 -14.19 -8.59
CA VAL A 214 -5.06 -13.28 -7.45
C VAL A 214 -5.19 -11.81 -7.87
N GLY A 215 -4.69 -11.43 -9.03
CA GLY A 215 -4.87 -10.07 -9.57
C GLY A 215 -6.34 -9.76 -9.88
N ILE A 216 -7.09 -10.72 -10.41
CA ILE A 216 -8.54 -10.60 -10.63
C ILE A 216 -9.27 -10.41 -9.30
N PHE A 217 -8.92 -11.20 -8.28
CA PHE A 217 -9.45 -11.05 -6.93
C PHE A 217 -9.17 -9.65 -6.38
N ALA A 218 -7.91 -9.21 -6.42
CA ALA A 218 -7.49 -7.89 -5.92
C ALA A 218 -8.23 -6.74 -6.60
N ALA A 219 -8.35 -6.80 -7.93
CA ALA A 219 -9.06 -5.80 -8.71
C ALA A 219 -10.56 -5.78 -8.35
N THR A 220 -11.20 -6.95 -8.28
CA THR A 220 -12.62 -7.07 -7.93
C THR A 220 -12.90 -6.54 -6.53
N MET A 221 -12.07 -6.86 -5.54
CA MET A 221 -12.21 -6.34 -4.18
C MET A 221 -12.11 -4.81 -4.15
N SER A 222 -11.15 -4.24 -4.87
CA SER A 222 -10.98 -2.77 -4.98
C SER A 222 -12.19 -2.10 -5.66
N ILE A 223 -12.77 -2.74 -6.68
CA ILE A 223 -13.98 -2.27 -7.37
C ILE A 223 -15.19 -2.29 -6.45
N ILE A 224 -15.40 -3.41 -5.74
CA ILE A 224 -16.55 -3.60 -4.84
C ILE A 224 -16.47 -2.65 -3.64
N GLY A 225 -15.29 -2.49 -3.04
CA GLY A 225 -15.11 -1.58 -1.90
C GLY A 225 -15.04 -0.10 -2.30
N GLY A 226 -14.50 0.22 -3.47
CA GLY A 226 -14.23 1.59 -3.91
C GLY A 226 -15.38 2.28 -4.64
N TYR A 227 -16.05 1.63 -5.60
CA TYR A 227 -17.08 2.32 -6.39
C TYR A 227 -18.30 2.80 -5.60
N PRO A 228 -18.92 1.99 -4.71
CA PRO A 228 -20.06 2.45 -3.93
C PRO A 228 -19.73 3.70 -3.10
N MET A 229 -18.55 3.67 -2.47
CA MET A 229 -17.96 4.76 -1.70
C MET A 229 -17.69 5.99 -2.55
N GLY A 230 -17.07 5.79 -3.71
CA GLY A 230 -16.76 6.84 -4.68
C GLY A 230 -17.99 7.56 -5.18
N ILE A 231 -18.99 6.80 -5.63
CA ILE A 231 -20.23 7.33 -6.18
C ILE A 231 -21.02 8.08 -5.11
N HIS A 232 -21.20 7.50 -3.93
CA HIS A 232 -21.91 8.16 -2.84
C HIS A 232 -21.25 9.47 -2.44
N ASN A 233 -19.94 9.47 -2.24
CA ASN A 233 -19.21 10.67 -1.87
C ASN A 233 -19.27 11.75 -2.96
N VAL A 234 -19.29 11.40 -4.26
CA VAL A 234 -19.52 12.39 -5.34
C VAL A 234 -20.85 13.13 -5.15
N PHE A 235 -21.92 12.42 -4.79
CA PHE A 235 -23.22 13.03 -4.52
C PHE A 235 -23.25 13.82 -3.21
N GLU A 236 -22.54 13.38 -2.17
CA GLU A 236 -22.43 14.12 -0.91
C GLU A 236 -21.70 15.46 -1.08
N VAL A 237 -20.51 15.44 -1.69
CA VAL A 237 -19.61 16.61 -1.73
C VAL A 237 -19.67 17.39 -3.03
N ASN A 238 -20.46 16.94 -4.02
CA ASN A 238 -20.62 17.58 -5.34
C ASN A 238 -19.29 17.87 -6.08
N ARG A 239 -18.30 17.00 -5.88
CA ARG A 239 -16.97 17.08 -6.51
C ARG A 239 -16.38 15.68 -6.72
N PHE A 240 -15.26 15.61 -7.44
CA PHE A 240 -14.55 14.33 -7.64
C PHE A 240 -14.18 13.68 -6.32
N SER A 241 -14.45 12.38 -6.20
CA SER A 241 -14.19 11.61 -4.98
C SER A 241 -12.82 10.94 -5.01
N MET A 242 -12.06 11.11 -3.92
CA MET A 242 -10.77 10.45 -3.74
C MET A 242 -10.87 8.93 -3.55
N PHE A 243 -12.08 8.37 -3.45
CA PHE A 243 -12.34 6.91 -3.46
C PHE A 243 -12.44 6.30 -4.87
N LEU A 244 -12.40 7.12 -5.93
CA LEU A 244 -12.52 6.63 -7.31
C LEU A 244 -11.20 6.22 -7.99
N PRO A 245 -10.02 6.79 -7.67
CA PRO A 245 -8.77 6.40 -8.32
C PRO A 245 -8.44 4.91 -8.22
N ALA A 246 -8.58 4.28 -7.05
CA ALA A 246 -8.27 2.87 -6.87
C ALA A 246 -9.18 1.93 -7.67
N PRO A 247 -10.53 2.03 -7.60
CA PRO A 247 -11.42 1.17 -8.37
C PRO A 247 -11.33 1.41 -9.88
N ILE A 248 -11.07 2.65 -10.34
CA ILE A 248 -10.86 2.93 -11.77
C ILE A 248 -9.59 2.24 -12.27
N LEU A 249 -8.46 2.44 -11.57
CA LEU A 249 -7.20 1.80 -11.96
C LEU A 249 -7.31 0.27 -11.89
N SER A 250 -7.99 -0.25 -10.87
CA SER A 250 -8.27 -1.68 -10.72
C SER A 250 -9.14 -2.23 -11.84
N THR A 251 -10.12 -1.46 -12.33
CA THR A 251 -10.95 -1.84 -13.49
C THR A 251 -10.11 -1.94 -14.75
N ILE A 252 -9.23 -0.98 -14.99
CA ILE A 252 -8.29 -1.00 -16.12
C ILE A 252 -7.37 -2.23 -16.02
N LEU A 253 -6.79 -2.47 -14.84
CA LEU A 253 -5.92 -3.63 -14.61
C LEU A 253 -6.67 -4.95 -14.73
N LEU A 254 -7.93 -5.05 -14.29
CA LEU A 254 -8.76 -6.24 -14.47
C LEU A 254 -8.90 -6.58 -15.96
N VAL A 255 -9.25 -5.58 -16.78
CA VAL A 255 -9.33 -5.77 -18.24
C VAL A 255 -7.99 -6.21 -18.80
N ILE A 256 -6.89 -5.56 -18.40
CA ILE A 256 -5.53 -5.91 -18.83
C ILE A 256 -5.16 -7.35 -18.45
N LEU A 257 -5.51 -7.82 -17.24
CA LEU A 257 -5.23 -9.17 -16.76
C LEU A 257 -6.05 -10.25 -17.48
N CYS A 258 -7.20 -9.89 -18.02
CA CYS A 258 -8.02 -10.78 -18.85
C CYS A 258 -7.49 -10.91 -20.29
N LEU A 259 -6.54 -10.07 -20.73
CA LEU A 259 -5.98 -10.15 -22.08
C LEU A 259 -5.02 -11.36 -22.21
N PRO A 260 -5.13 -12.17 -23.29
CA PRO A 260 -4.27 -13.35 -23.49
C PRO A 260 -2.78 -13.02 -23.47
N ASN A 261 -2.38 -11.90 -24.07
CA ASN A 261 -0.98 -11.46 -24.12
C ASN A 261 -0.42 -11.13 -22.73
N THR A 262 -1.25 -10.56 -21.85
CA THR A 262 -0.86 -10.29 -20.46
C THR A 262 -0.73 -11.58 -19.68
N GLN A 263 -1.67 -12.51 -19.85
CA GLN A 263 -1.59 -13.81 -19.18
C GLN A 263 -0.34 -14.58 -19.61
N LYS A 264 -0.04 -14.65 -20.91
CA LYS A 264 1.21 -15.23 -21.43
C LYS A 264 2.45 -14.57 -20.84
N LEU A 265 2.47 -13.24 -20.74
CA LEU A 265 3.56 -12.48 -20.12
C LEU A 265 3.78 -12.87 -18.65
N ILE A 266 2.70 -13.07 -17.89
CA ILE A 266 2.73 -13.41 -16.47
C ILE A 266 3.08 -14.89 -16.26
N THR A 267 2.50 -15.80 -17.05
CA THR A 267 2.69 -17.25 -16.87
C THR A 267 3.94 -17.79 -17.55
N ASN A 268 4.60 -16.97 -18.36
CA ASN A 268 5.77 -17.35 -19.16
C ASN A 268 5.49 -18.58 -20.06
N GLN A 269 4.25 -18.66 -20.55
CA GLN A 269 3.81 -19.67 -21.52
C GLN A 269 3.89 -19.08 -22.93
N ASP A 270 4.57 -19.77 -23.82
CA ASP A 270 4.68 -19.43 -25.26
C ASP A 270 3.32 -19.59 -25.98
#